data_AF-A0AB39XWM5-F1
#
_entry.id   AF-A0AB39XWM5-F1
#
_cell.length_a   1.000
_cell.length_b   1.000
_cell.length_c   1.000
_cell.angle_alpha   90.00
_cell.angle_beta   90.00
_cell.angle_gamma   90.00
#
_symmetry.space_group_name_H-M   'P 1'
#
loop_
_entity.id
_entity.type
_entity.pdbx_description
1 polymer ?
#
loop_
_entity_poly.entity_id
_entity_poly.type
_entity_poly.pdbx_seq_one_letter_code
_entity_poly.pdbx_strand_id
1 'polypeptide(L)' 'MGALAFSPDGHTLVTAGWDDTVRLRETDPTRLPPRLCAATAGPHDRELWQRHVPGTPYAPGCG' A
#
# COMPACT_ATOMS: atom_id res chain seq x y z
N MET A 1 -11.21 -20.55 7.20
CA MET A 1 -11.56 -19.37 8.02
C MET A 1 -10.39 -18.42 7.86
N GLY A 2 -10.62 -17.16 7.46
CA GLY A 2 -9.56 -16.16 7.35
C GLY A 2 -9.36 -15.42 8.68
N ALA A 3 -8.19 -14.83 8.88
CA ALA A 3 -7.90 -13.99 10.04
C ALA A 3 -7.26 -12.67 9.60
N LEU A 4 -7.52 -11.62 10.37
CA LEU A 4 -6.91 -10.29 10.19
C LEU A 4 -6.67 -9.64 11.55
N ALA A 5 -5.52 -8.99 11.71
CA ALA A 5 -5.16 -8.27 12.93
C ALA A 5 -4.20 -7.12 12.64
N PHE A 6 -4.34 -6.02 13.37
CA PHE A 6 -3.35 -4.95 13.42
C PHE A 6 -2.36 -5.20 14.57
N SER A 7 -1.12 -4.76 14.40
CA SER A 7 -0.18 -4.61 15.52
C SER A 7 -0.71 -3.58 16.53
N PRO A 8 -0.33 -3.66 17.82
CA PRO A 8 -0.79 -2.69 18.83
C PRO A 8 -0.45 -1.23 18.51
N ASP A 9 0.65 -0.99 17.78
CA ASP A 9 1.06 0.33 17.30
C ASP A 9 0.35 0.77 16.00
N GLY A 10 -0.46 -0.10 15.39
CA GLY A 10 -1.21 0.17 14.17
C GLY A 10 -0.37 0.27 12.89
N HIS A 11 0.94 -0.03 12.95
CA HIS A 11 1.86 0.11 11.81
C HIS A 11 1.95 -1.15 10.94
N THR A 12 1.43 -2.29 11.40
CA THR A 12 1.43 -3.54 10.63
C THR A 12 0.04 -4.17 10.62
N LEU A 13 -0.43 -4.54 9.43
CA LEU A 13 -1.61 -5.38 9.23
C LEU A 13 -1.15 -6.79 8.83
N VAL A 14 -1.65 -7.79 9.55
CA VAL A 14 -1.44 -9.20 9.26
C VAL A 14 -2.74 -9.80 8.74
N THR A 15 -2.67 -10.52 7.63
CA THR A 15 -3.79 -11.28 7.06
C THR A 15 -3.38 -12.73 6.81
N ALA A 16 -4.24 -13.68 7.16
CA ALA A 16 -4.08 -15.11 6.85
C ALA A 16 -5.26 -15.60 6.01
N GLY A 17 -4.96 -16.36 4.95
CA GLY A 17 -5.93 -16.83 3.96
C GLY A 17 -5.94 -18.35 3.79
N TRP A 18 -6.90 -18.83 2.98
CA TRP A 18 -6.96 -20.24 2.55
C TRP A 18 -5.88 -20.65 1.56
N ASP A 19 -5.08 -19.69 1.09
CA ASP A 19 -3.93 -19.93 0.23
C ASP A 19 -2.67 -20.31 1.01
N ASP A 20 -2.82 -20.71 2.29
CA ASP A 20 -1.76 -21.04 3.23
C ASP A 20 -0.68 -19.96 3.37
N THR A 21 -1.03 -18.70 3.07
CA THR A 21 -0.11 -17.58 3.21
C THR A 21 -0.52 -16.63 4.34
N VAL A 22 0.50 -16.11 5.00
CA VAL A 22 0.41 -14.95 5.89
C VAL A 22 1.06 -13.77 5.19
N ARG A 23 0.33 -12.67 5.07
CA ARG A 23 0.83 -11.43 4.47
C ARG A 23 0.91 -10.35 5.52
N LEU A 24 2.07 -9.69 5.58
CA LEU A 24 2.30 -8.50 6.38
C LEU A 24 2.21 -7.28 5.46
N ARG A 25 1.54 -6.24 5.93
CA ARG A 25 1.38 -4.96 5.24
C ARG A 25 1.80 -3.84 6.18
N GLU A 26 2.67 -2.96 5.72
CA GLU A 26 2.95 -1.68 6.40
C GLU A 26 1.73 -0.76 6.22
N THR A 27 1.31 -0.09 7.29
CA THR A 27 0.12 0.79 7.29
C THR A 27 0.45 2.22 7.72
N ASP A 28 1.67 2.50 8.18
CA ASP A 28 2.08 3.86 8.54
C ASP A 28 2.31 4.73 7.29
N PRO A 29 1.48 5.78 7.06
CA PRO A 29 1.65 6.67 5.91
C PRO A 29 2.96 7.45 5.95
N THR A 30 3.64 7.54 7.10
CA THR A 30 4.95 8.18 7.21
C THR A 30 6.11 7.26 6.81
N ARG A 31 5.92 5.93 6.87
CA ARG A 31 6.94 4.92 6.52
C ARG A 31 6.75 4.31 5.14
N LEU A 32 5.54 4.40 4.60
CA LEU A 32 5.19 3.87 3.28
C LEU A 32 5.91 4.55 2.11
N PRO A 33 6.10 5.89 2.05
CA PRO A 33 6.57 6.54 0.83
C PRO A 33 7.89 5.97 0.30
N PRO A 34 8.97 5.83 1.10
CA PRO A 34 10.24 5.28 0.60
C PRO A 34 10.11 3.84 0.06
N ARG A 35 9.26 3.02 0.69
CA ARG A 35 9.02 1.64 0.26
C ARG A 35 8.20 1.55 -1.02
N LEU A 36 7.17 2.40 -1.15
CA LEU A 36 6.40 2.52 -2.38
C LEU A 36 7.31 2.95 -3.53
N CYS A 37 8.14 3.97 -3.32
CA CYS A 37 9.12 4.43 -4.31
C CYS A 37 10.05 3.31 -4.81
N ALA A 38 10.54 2.46 -3.91
CA ALA A 38 11.42 1.35 -4.28
C ALA A 38 10.67 0.20 -4.99
N ALA A 39 9.40 -0.01 -4.64
CA ALA A 39 8.60 -1.11 -5.15
C ALA A 39 7.91 -0.80 -6.49
N THR A 40 7.59 0.47 -6.76
CA THR A 40 6.99 0.91 -8.01
C THR A 40 8.03 1.66 -8.85
N ALA A 41 8.45 1.08 -9.97
CA ALA A 41 9.36 1.76 -10.89
C ALA A 41 8.60 2.78 -11.74
N GLY A 42 9.04 4.04 -11.69
CA GLY A 42 8.71 5.07 -12.68
C GLY A 42 7.51 5.97 -12.33
N PRO A 43 7.33 7.03 -13.13
CA PRO A 43 6.24 7.97 -12.94
C PRO A 43 4.89 7.26 -13.05
N HIS A 44 3.98 7.53 -12.11
CA HIS A 44 2.62 7.01 -12.19
C HIS A 44 1.90 7.63 -13.38
N ASP A 45 1.29 6.78 -14.21
CA ASP A 45 0.49 7.22 -15.35
C ASP A 45 -0.69 8.10 -14.88
N ARG A 46 -0.88 9.26 -15.53
CA ARG A 46 -1.89 10.25 -15.13
C ARG A 46 -3.31 9.74 -15.37
N GLU A 47 -3.55 9.03 -16.46
CA GLU A 47 -4.88 8.49 -16.76
C GLU A 47 -5.26 7.42 -15.73
N LEU A 48 -4.32 6.53 -15.41
CA LEU A 48 -4.48 5.50 -14.39
C LEU A 48 -4.71 6.13 -13.00
N TRP A 49 -3.98 7.19 -12.65
CA TRP A 49 -4.21 7.94 -11.40
C TRP A 49 -5.64 8.47 -11.31
N GLN A 50 -6.12 9.12 -12.37
CA GLN A 50 -7.48 9.66 -12.39
C GLN A 50 -8.55 8.56 -12.28
N ARG A 51 -8.29 7.39 -12.86
CA ARG A 51 -9.20 6.25 -12.81
C ARG A 51 -9.28 5.63 -11.41
N HIS A 52 -8.15 5.52 -10.70
CA HIS A 52 -8.08 4.77 -9.43
C HIS A 52 -8.06 5.64 -8.18
N VAL A 53 -7.70 6.92 -8.29
CA VAL A 53 -7.58 7.85 -7.16
C VAL A 53 -8.38 9.14 -7.42
N PRO A 54 -9.70 9.05 -7.67
CA PRO A 54 -10.52 10.21 -7.97
C PRO A 54 -10.54 11.21 -6.80
N GLY A 55 -10.56 12.50 -7.13
CA GLY A 55 -10.63 13.59 -6.14
C GLY A 55 -9.31 13.94 -5.44
N THR A 56 -8.22 13.24 -5.75
CA THR A 56 -6.89 13.55 -5.21
C THR A 56 -6.03 14.26 -6.26
N PRO A 57 -5.35 15.38 -5.93
CA PRO A 57 -4.41 16.02 -6.84
C PRO A 57 -3.41 15.02 -7.41
N TYR A 58 -3.11 15.14 -8.71
CA TYR A 58 -2.16 14.25 -9.38
C TYR A 58 -0.77 14.37 -8.74
N ALA A 59 -0.20 13.23 -8.34
CA ALA A 59 1.18 13.10 -7.90
C ALA A 59 1.88 12.08 -8.82
N PRO A 60 2.96 12.46 -9.52
CA PRO A 60 3.64 11.60 -10.49
C PRO A 60 4.37 10.40 -9.86
N GLY A 61 4.23 10.17 -8.56
CA GLY A 61 5.01 9.15 -7.83
C GLY A 61 6.33 9.70 -7.37
N CYS A 62 7.31 8.81 -7.21
CA CYS A 62 8.60 9.16 -6.66
C CYS A 62 9.58 9.54 -7.77
N GLY A 63 10.14 10.75 -7.69
CA GLY A 63 11.26 11.20 -8.53
C GLY A 63 10.92 11.32 -10.00
#